data_AF-A0A8H7HLC5-F1
#
_entry.id   AF-A0A8H7HLC5-F1
#
_cell.length_a   1.000
_cell.length_b   1.000
_cell.length_c   1.000
_cell.angle_alpha   90.00
_cell.angle_beta   90.00
_cell.angle_gamma   90.00
#
_symmetry.space_group_name_H-M   'P 1'
#
loop_
_entity.id
_entity.type
_entity.pdbx_description
1 polymer ?
#
loop_
_entity_poly.entity_id
_entity_poly.type
_entity_poly.pdbx_seq_one_letter_code
_entity_poly.pdbx_strand_id
1 'polypeptide(L)'
;MDSFEIAVYLDSKYPGPDYPTVIPHGMRDMQKLASDYIMSVGISFAPVILPFAAIRPGFLDEKGHEYYTRTRKAMFGKDLSEVMESSKENWMKAKAKWEALGNSLNLRDEGPFVMGKQMTFVDFALGCMLQAIRVYEGGEMTLWKDMSSWQDGLWGSFWVEIERVEANSSEVLS
;
A
#
# COMPACT_ATOMS: atom_id res chain seq x y z
N MET A 1 -8.85 7.43 -12.77
CA MET A 1 -9.09 8.35 -11.65
C MET A 1 -7.78 8.45 -10.90
N ASP A 2 -7.25 9.66 -10.71
CA ASP A 2 -5.96 9.87 -10.05
C ASP A 2 -6.20 10.19 -8.57
N SER A 3 -5.81 9.29 -7.67
CA SER A 3 -6.00 9.46 -6.22
C SER A 3 -5.24 10.65 -5.66
N PHE A 4 -4.10 11.02 -6.28
CA PHE A 4 -3.31 12.17 -5.87
C PHE A 4 -4.07 13.48 -6.12
N GLU A 5 -4.68 13.63 -7.29
CA GLU A 5 -5.47 14.82 -7.62
C GLU A 5 -6.73 14.93 -6.77
N ILE A 6 -7.30 13.80 -6.33
CA ILE A 6 -8.38 13.81 -5.34
C ILE A 6 -7.89 14.36 -4.00
N ALA A 7 -6.73 13.91 -3.51
CA ALA A 7 -6.17 14.42 -2.25
C ALA A 7 -5.88 15.92 -2.31
N VAL A 8 -5.29 16.40 -3.41
CA VAL A 8 -5.09 17.83 -3.68
C VAL A 8 -6.42 18.60 -3.64
N TYR A 9 -7.45 18.08 -4.29
CA TYR A 9 -8.76 18.70 -4.29
C TYR A 9 -9.35 18.76 -2.88
N LEU A 10 -9.25 17.68 -2.10
CA LEU A 10 -9.74 17.61 -0.72
C LEU A 10 -9.03 18.63 0.18
N ASP A 11 -7.70 18.70 0.15
CA ASP A 11 -6.94 19.69 0.93
C ASP A 11 -7.29 21.13 0.55
N SER A 12 -7.58 21.38 -0.73
CA SER A 12 -8.02 22.71 -1.19
C SER A 12 -9.45 23.06 -0.77
N LYS A 13 -10.35 22.08 -0.68
CA LYS A 13 -11.75 22.30 -0.32
C LYS A 13 -12.00 22.28 1.18
N TYR A 14 -11.18 21.55 1.90
CA TYR A 14 -11.27 21.31 3.33
C TYR A 14 -9.91 21.64 3.95
N PRO A 15 -9.56 22.93 4.08
CA PRO A 15 -8.26 23.32 4.61
C PRO A 15 -8.19 23.19 6.13
N GLY A 16 -6.97 23.16 6.66
CA GLY A 16 -6.74 23.29 8.11
C GLY A 16 -7.19 24.64 8.68
N PRO A 17 -7.42 24.73 9.99
CA PRO A 17 -7.21 23.68 11.00
C PRO A 17 -8.36 22.68 11.14
N ASP A 18 -9.50 22.92 10.49
CA ASP A 18 -10.71 22.09 10.65
C ASP A 18 -10.53 20.68 10.07
N TYR A 19 -9.61 20.52 9.10
CA TYR A 19 -9.31 19.25 8.45
C TYR A 19 -7.79 19.03 8.33
N PRO A 20 -7.31 17.78 8.48
CA PRO A 20 -5.90 17.47 8.34
C PRO A 20 -5.42 17.62 6.89
N THR A 21 -4.30 18.32 6.69
CA THR A 21 -3.67 18.49 5.38
C THR A 21 -2.70 17.33 5.08
N VAL A 22 -2.87 16.67 3.93
CA VAL A 22 -2.04 15.52 3.53
C VAL A 22 -1.02 15.85 2.44
N ILE A 23 -1.19 16.98 1.75
CA ILE A 23 -0.26 17.58 0.80
C ILE A 23 0.22 18.92 1.39
N PRO A 24 1.35 18.94 2.12
CA PRO A 24 1.85 20.18 2.72
C PRO A 24 2.14 21.26 1.67
N HIS A 25 2.01 22.52 2.08
CA HIS A 25 2.26 23.67 1.20
C HIS A 25 3.67 23.61 0.59
N GLY A 26 3.78 23.77 -0.73
CA GLY A 26 5.05 23.68 -1.46
C GLY A 26 5.57 22.26 -1.69
N MET A 27 4.86 21.22 -1.22
CA MET A 27 5.31 19.83 -1.33
C MET A 27 4.57 19.00 -2.38
N ARG A 28 3.68 19.61 -3.17
CA ARG A 28 2.85 18.90 -4.17
C ARG A 28 3.68 17.96 -5.05
N ASP A 29 4.67 18.49 -5.76
CA ASP A 29 5.43 17.72 -6.73
C ASP A 29 6.30 16.65 -6.06
N MET A 30 6.81 16.94 -4.86
CA MET A 30 7.59 15.99 -4.06
C MET A 30 6.72 14.83 -3.56
N GLN A 31 5.51 15.13 -3.06
CA GLN A 31 4.53 14.12 -2.64
C GLN A 31 4.09 13.26 -3.83
N LYS A 32 3.86 13.87 -5.01
CA LYS A 32 3.53 13.14 -6.24
C LYS A 32 4.66 12.20 -6.65
N LEU A 33 5.88 12.71 -6.80
CA LEU A 33 7.03 11.90 -7.20
C LEU A 33 7.32 10.77 -6.21
N ALA A 34 7.27 11.05 -4.90
CA ALA A 34 7.51 10.04 -3.88
C ALA A 34 6.41 8.96 -3.87
N SER A 35 5.13 9.35 -3.95
CA SER A 35 4.03 8.38 -4.02
C SER A 35 4.09 7.52 -5.29
N ASP A 36 4.38 8.11 -6.46
CA ASP A 36 4.57 7.36 -7.71
C ASP A 36 5.73 6.37 -7.60
N TYR A 37 6.85 6.79 -6.99
CA TYR A 37 7.97 5.89 -6.74
C TYR A 37 7.59 4.73 -5.82
N ILE A 38 6.90 4.99 -4.70
CA ILE A 38 6.42 3.94 -3.78
C ILE A 38 5.48 2.96 -4.50
N MET A 39 4.54 3.46 -5.29
CA MET A 39 3.64 2.60 -6.07
C MET A 39 4.42 1.77 -7.10
N SER A 40 5.47 2.33 -7.70
CA SER A 40 6.35 1.60 -8.62
C SER A 40 7.19 0.51 -7.93
N VAL A 41 7.54 0.69 -6.66
CA VAL A 41 8.18 -0.37 -5.85
C VAL A 41 7.13 -1.41 -5.49
N GLY A 42 5.98 -0.97 -4.99
CA GLY A 42 4.87 -1.80 -4.55
C GLY A 42 4.29 -2.72 -5.62
N ILE A 43 4.28 -2.31 -6.89
CA ILE A 43 3.83 -3.15 -8.01
C ILE A 43 4.67 -4.44 -8.14
N SER A 44 5.87 -4.49 -7.56
CA SER A 44 6.69 -5.70 -7.53
C SER A 44 6.03 -6.84 -6.74
N PHE A 45 5.08 -6.55 -5.85
CA PHE A 45 4.28 -7.56 -5.16
C PHE A 45 3.14 -8.13 -6.01
N ALA A 46 2.77 -7.49 -7.13
CA ALA A 46 1.62 -7.88 -7.93
C ALA A 46 1.62 -9.35 -8.37
N PRO A 47 2.74 -9.96 -8.82
CA PRO A 47 2.76 -11.38 -9.16
C PRO A 47 2.48 -12.31 -7.97
N VAL A 48 2.70 -11.84 -6.75
CA VAL A 48 2.46 -12.62 -5.53
C VAL A 48 1.03 -12.44 -5.04
N ILE A 49 0.54 -11.20 -4.99
CA ILE A 49 -0.74 -10.89 -4.33
C ILE A 49 -1.95 -10.97 -5.25
N LEU A 50 -1.81 -10.61 -6.54
CA LEU A 50 -2.94 -10.58 -7.46
C LEU A 50 -3.56 -11.96 -7.76
N PRO A 51 -2.81 -13.08 -7.81
CA PRO A 51 -3.41 -14.41 -7.99
C PRO A 51 -4.42 -14.79 -6.89
N PHE A 52 -4.24 -14.32 -5.65
CA PHE A 52 -5.15 -14.64 -4.55
C PHE A 52 -6.60 -14.23 -4.84
N ALA A 53 -6.80 -13.14 -5.57
CA ALA A 53 -8.13 -12.66 -5.94
C ALA A 53 -8.89 -13.61 -6.88
N ALA A 54 -8.18 -14.40 -7.68
CA ALA A 54 -8.78 -15.35 -8.60
C ALA A 54 -9.00 -16.73 -7.98
N ILE A 55 -8.18 -17.13 -7.01
CA ILE A 55 -8.26 -18.48 -6.41
C ILE A 55 -9.14 -18.50 -5.15
N ARG A 56 -9.28 -17.37 -4.44
CA ARG A 56 -10.01 -17.31 -3.18
C ARG A 56 -11.51 -17.22 -3.44
N PRO A 57 -12.32 -18.20 -2.96
CA PRO A 57 -13.76 -18.13 -3.08
C PRO A 57 -14.32 -16.87 -2.44
N GLY A 58 -15.26 -16.20 -3.13
CA GLY A 58 -15.96 -15.02 -2.62
C GLY A 58 -15.14 -13.74 -2.56
N PHE A 59 -13.90 -13.72 -3.08
CA PHE A 59 -13.15 -12.45 -3.18
C PHE A 59 -13.71 -11.53 -4.27
N LEU A 60 -14.20 -12.11 -5.36
CA LEU A 60 -14.90 -11.43 -6.44
C LEU A 60 -16.25 -12.13 -6.66
N ASP A 61 -17.23 -11.37 -7.14
CA ASP A 61 -18.42 -11.95 -7.75
C ASP A 61 -18.06 -12.64 -9.09
N GLU A 62 -18.99 -13.39 -9.67
CA GLU A 62 -18.72 -14.18 -10.89
C GLU A 62 -18.23 -13.31 -12.05
N LYS A 63 -18.91 -12.19 -12.32
CA LYS A 63 -18.52 -11.26 -13.39
C LYS A 63 -17.17 -10.60 -13.12
N GLY A 64 -16.91 -10.22 -11.88
CA GLY A 64 -15.65 -9.66 -11.43
C GLY A 64 -14.51 -10.66 -11.58
N HIS A 65 -14.73 -11.92 -11.23
CA HIS A 65 -13.76 -13.00 -11.38
C HIS A 65 -13.39 -13.24 -12.84
N GLU A 66 -14.38 -13.34 -13.73
CA GLU A 66 -14.15 -13.52 -15.17
C GLU A 66 -13.33 -12.35 -15.75
N TYR A 67 -13.75 -11.12 -15.47
CA TYR A 67 -13.05 -9.92 -15.91
C TYR A 67 -11.62 -9.88 -15.36
N TYR A 68 -11.46 -10.15 -14.06
CA TYR A 68 -10.19 -10.11 -13.37
C TYR A 68 -9.22 -11.15 -13.96
N THR A 69 -9.65 -12.40 -14.04
CA THR A 69 -8.83 -13.49 -14.59
C THR A 69 -8.38 -13.18 -16.02
N ARG A 70 -9.30 -12.74 -16.89
CA ARG A 70 -8.97 -12.38 -18.28
C ARG A 70 -7.97 -11.23 -18.36
N THR A 71 -8.18 -10.17 -17.59
CA THR A 71 -7.29 -8.98 -17.64
C THR A 71 -5.94 -9.24 -17.00
N ARG A 72 -5.86 -10.06 -15.95
CA ARG A 72 -4.58 -10.40 -15.30
C ARG A 72 -3.79 -11.42 -16.11
N LYS A 73 -4.46 -12.35 -16.80
CA LYS A 73 -3.79 -13.20 -17.81
C LYS A 73 -3.13 -12.36 -18.90
N ALA A 74 -3.84 -11.35 -19.43
CA ALA A 74 -3.26 -10.43 -20.40
C ALA A 74 -2.10 -9.60 -19.83
N MET A 75 -2.18 -9.19 -18.56
CA MET A 75 -1.13 -8.45 -17.86
C MET A 75 0.15 -9.27 -17.66
N PHE A 76 0.03 -10.54 -17.26
CA PHE A 76 1.18 -11.40 -16.96
C PHE A 76 1.66 -12.23 -18.15
N GLY A 77 0.86 -12.33 -19.22
CA GLY A 77 1.16 -13.15 -20.39
C GLY A 77 0.99 -14.67 -20.17
N LYS A 78 0.44 -15.09 -19.03
CA LYS A 78 0.23 -16.48 -18.63
C LYS A 78 -0.90 -16.61 -17.61
N ASP A 79 -1.37 -17.82 -17.36
CA ASP A 79 -2.44 -18.05 -16.39
C ASP A 79 -1.99 -17.73 -14.96
N LEU A 80 -2.92 -17.23 -14.12
CA LEU A 80 -2.61 -16.85 -12.74
C LEU A 80 -2.06 -18.02 -11.92
N SER A 81 -2.47 -19.25 -12.20
CA SER A 81 -1.89 -20.47 -11.58
C SER A 81 -0.40 -20.62 -11.89
N GLU A 82 0.01 -20.36 -13.13
CA GLU A 82 1.43 -20.40 -13.54
C GLU A 82 2.23 -19.24 -12.94
N VAL A 83 1.58 -18.09 -12.69
CA VAL A 83 2.22 -16.97 -11.97
C VAL A 83 2.55 -17.39 -10.52
N MET A 84 1.68 -18.17 -9.88
CA MET A 84 1.88 -18.62 -8.50
C MET A 84 3.04 -19.58 -8.33
N GLU A 85 3.41 -20.34 -9.35
CA GLU A 85 4.56 -21.26 -9.31
C GLU A 85 5.86 -20.51 -8.96
N SER A 86 5.95 -19.23 -9.36
CA SER A 86 7.08 -18.35 -9.05
C SER A 86 6.84 -17.42 -7.86
N SER A 87 5.76 -17.59 -7.07
CA SER A 87 5.40 -16.67 -5.98
C SER A 87 6.52 -16.49 -4.95
N LYS A 88 7.21 -17.57 -4.57
CA LYS A 88 8.32 -17.50 -3.60
C LYS A 88 9.48 -16.64 -4.11
N GLU A 89 9.87 -16.83 -5.37
CA GLU A 89 10.94 -16.03 -5.98
C GLU A 89 10.53 -14.57 -6.15
N ASN A 90 9.30 -14.33 -6.63
CA ASN A 90 8.76 -12.99 -6.79
C ASN A 90 8.64 -12.25 -5.44
N TRP A 91 8.28 -12.97 -4.38
CA TRP A 91 8.22 -12.42 -3.02
C TRP A 91 9.59 -11.97 -2.54
N MET A 92 10.64 -12.78 -2.72
CA MET A 92 12.01 -12.39 -2.35
C MET A 92 12.52 -11.19 -3.16
N LYS A 93 12.21 -11.12 -4.46
CA LYS A 93 12.55 -9.95 -5.30
C LYS A 93 11.82 -8.69 -4.84
N ALA A 94 10.53 -8.81 -4.51
CA ALA A 94 9.73 -7.70 -4.03
C ALA A 94 10.21 -7.22 -2.66
N LYS A 95 10.52 -8.17 -1.75
CA LYS A 95 11.15 -7.90 -0.45
C LYS A 95 12.41 -7.06 -0.60
N ALA A 96 13.36 -7.49 -1.43
CA ALA A 96 14.62 -6.75 -1.61
C ALA A 96 14.41 -5.30 -2.06
N LYS A 97 13.46 -5.06 -2.98
CA LYS A 97 13.12 -3.70 -3.42
C LYS A 97 12.43 -2.89 -2.32
N TRP A 98 11.54 -3.51 -1.56
CA TRP A 98 10.82 -2.86 -0.47
C TRP A 98 11.74 -2.52 0.71
N GLU A 99 12.67 -3.41 1.05
CA GLU A 99 13.71 -3.14 2.06
C GLU A 99 14.66 -2.02 1.60
N ALA A 100 15.02 -1.96 0.32
CA ALA A 100 15.80 -0.84 -0.23
C ALA A 100 15.05 0.50 -0.11
N LEU A 101 13.74 0.51 -0.35
CA LEU A 101 12.88 1.67 -0.09
C LEU A 101 12.90 2.02 1.42
N GLY A 102 12.67 1.06 2.31
CA GLY A 102 12.68 1.28 3.76
C GLY A 102 14.01 1.83 4.27
N ASN A 103 15.14 1.35 3.74
CA ASN A 103 16.47 1.86 4.10
C ASN A 103 16.70 3.31 3.64
N SER A 104 15.90 3.80 2.70
CA SER A 104 15.94 5.18 2.20
C SER A 104 15.01 6.13 2.97
N LEU A 105 14.20 5.60 3.91
CA LEU A 105 13.24 6.36 4.70
C LEU A 105 13.65 6.39 6.17
N ASN A 106 13.44 7.53 6.83
CA ASN A 106 13.66 7.66 8.26
C ASN A 106 12.33 7.73 9.03
N LEU A 107 11.71 6.58 9.24
CA LEU A 107 10.38 6.46 9.89
C LEU A 107 10.46 6.19 11.40
N ARG A 108 11.63 6.36 12.03
CA ARG A 108 11.83 6.03 13.46
C ARG A 108 12.36 7.20 14.28
N ASP A 109 13.15 8.09 13.67
CA ASP A 109 13.83 9.13 14.45
C ASP A 109 12.91 10.33 14.73
N GLU A 110 12.41 10.98 13.68
CA GLU A 110 11.63 12.22 13.81
C GLU A 110 10.12 11.97 14.03
N GLY A 111 9.68 10.74 13.75
CA GLY A 111 8.31 10.27 13.90
C GLY A 111 8.02 9.13 12.93
N PRO A 112 6.81 8.54 13.00
CA PRO A 112 6.49 7.32 12.28
C PRO A 112 6.20 7.53 10.79
N PHE A 113 6.16 8.78 10.31
CA PHE A 113 5.78 9.16 8.95
C PHE A 113 6.95 9.77 8.19
N VAL A 114 6.83 9.86 6.86
CA VAL A 114 7.88 10.38 5.98
C VAL A 114 8.25 11.83 6.29
N MET A 115 7.31 12.62 6.83
CA MET A 115 7.56 13.97 7.33
C MET A 115 7.59 14.02 8.88
N GLY A 116 8.15 12.97 9.50
CA GLY A 116 8.28 12.84 10.94
C GLY A 116 6.94 12.55 11.61
N LYS A 117 6.37 13.54 12.30
CA LYS A 117 5.09 13.37 13.04
C LYS A 117 3.86 13.65 12.18
N GLN A 118 4.03 14.30 11.04
CA GLN A 118 2.92 14.64 10.16
C GLN A 118 2.72 13.53 9.13
N MET A 119 1.53 12.94 9.13
CA MET A 119 1.11 12.04 8.07
C MET A 119 0.82 12.82 6.79
N THR A 120 1.25 12.27 5.66
CA THR A 120 1.09 12.87 4.33
C THR A 120 0.59 11.85 3.32
N PHE A 121 0.28 12.29 2.10
CA PHE A 121 -0.18 11.40 1.03
C PHE A 121 0.79 10.26 0.72
N VAL A 122 2.09 10.51 0.85
CA VAL A 122 3.13 9.48 0.73
C VAL A 122 2.94 8.34 1.75
N ASP A 123 2.55 8.66 2.98
CA ASP A 123 2.30 7.67 4.02
C ASP A 123 1.04 6.85 3.71
N PHE A 124 0.01 7.46 3.11
CA PHE A 124 -1.15 6.73 2.59
C PHE A 124 -0.77 5.77 1.45
N ALA A 125 0.18 6.14 0.58
CA ALA A 125 0.67 5.24 -0.47
C ALA A 125 1.41 4.02 0.13
N LEU A 126 2.25 4.25 1.14
CA LEU A 126 2.90 3.15 1.89
C LEU A 126 1.85 2.25 2.56
N GLY A 127 0.94 2.84 3.33
CA GLY A 127 -0.14 2.14 4.03
C GLY A 127 -1.01 1.33 3.07
N CYS A 128 -1.38 1.89 1.92
CA CYS A 128 -2.16 1.21 0.88
C CYS A 128 -1.47 -0.08 0.40
N MET A 129 -0.15 -0.06 0.20
CA MET A 129 0.59 -1.25 -0.22
C MET A 129 0.62 -2.34 0.87
N LEU A 130 0.80 -1.95 2.14
CA LEU A 130 0.73 -2.88 3.26
C LEU A 130 -0.67 -3.48 3.39
N GLN A 131 -1.70 -2.65 3.30
CA GLN A 131 -3.10 -3.08 3.35
C GLN A 131 -3.45 -3.99 2.18
N ALA A 132 -2.92 -3.73 0.98
CA ALA A 132 -3.13 -4.61 -0.17
C ALA A 132 -2.60 -6.03 0.12
N ILE A 133 -1.40 -6.17 0.67
CA ILE A 133 -0.85 -7.49 1.02
C ILE A 133 -1.78 -8.21 2.01
N ARG A 134 -2.25 -7.50 3.04
CA ARG A 134 -3.20 -8.01 4.04
C ARG A 134 -4.52 -8.47 3.41
N VAL A 135 -5.15 -7.64 2.59
CA VAL A 135 -6.46 -7.92 1.97
C VAL A 135 -6.37 -9.05 0.95
N TYR A 136 -5.38 -9.02 0.07
CA TYR A 136 -5.22 -10.03 -0.98
C TYR A 136 -4.86 -11.39 -0.39
N GLU A 137 -3.94 -11.46 0.58
CA GLU A 137 -3.63 -12.73 1.22
C GLU A 137 -4.83 -13.27 2.03
N GLY A 138 -5.35 -12.45 2.95
CA GLY A 138 -6.35 -12.88 3.94
C GLY A 138 -5.89 -14.10 4.75
N GLY A 139 -6.86 -14.80 5.35
CA GLY A 139 -6.64 -16.08 6.03
C GLY A 139 -5.56 -15.99 7.12
N GLU A 140 -4.52 -16.83 7.01
CA GLU A 140 -3.44 -16.96 7.98
C GLU A 140 -2.43 -15.80 7.96
N MET A 141 -2.50 -14.90 6.97
CA MET A 141 -1.71 -13.68 6.91
C MET A 141 -0.18 -13.93 6.99
N THR A 142 0.31 -14.96 6.31
CA THR A 142 1.73 -15.38 6.32
C THR A 142 2.67 -14.37 5.66
N LEU A 143 2.29 -13.78 4.51
CA LEU A 143 3.02 -12.73 3.82
C LEU A 143 3.05 -11.46 4.67
N TRP A 144 1.92 -11.11 5.30
CA TRP A 144 1.88 -9.99 6.23
C TRP A 144 2.77 -10.22 7.45
N LYS A 145 2.70 -11.41 8.08
CA LYS A 145 3.57 -11.77 9.22
C LYS A 145 5.05 -11.65 8.86
N ASP A 146 5.45 -12.16 7.70
CA ASP A 146 6.82 -12.01 7.21
C ASP A 146 7.16 -10.52 7.00
N MET A 147 6.38 -9.80 6.19
CA MET A 147 6.62 -8.39 5.87
C MET A 147 6.71 -7.49 7.11
N SER A 148 5.81 -7.70 8.07
CA SER A 148 5.75 -6.93 9.30
C SER A 148 7.01 -7.07 10.15
N SER A 149 7.80 -8.15 9.96
CA SER A 149 9.05 -8.41 10.67
C SER A 149 10.28 -7.79 10.00
N TRP A 150 10.19 -7.34 8.75
CA TRP A 150 11.37 -6.85 8.02
C TRP A 150 11.94 -5.57 8.65
N GLN A 151 13.26 -5.40 8.50
CA GLN A 151 14.01 -4.24 9.02
C GLN A 151 13.73 -3.99 10.50
N ASP A 152 13.89 -5.04 11.30
CA ASP A 152 13.64 -5.04 12.74
C ASP A 152 12.21 -4.60 13.10
N GLY A 153 11.22 -5.06 12.34
CA GLY A 153 9.81 -4.74 12.57
C GLY A 153 9.35 -3.37 12.07
N LEU A 154 10.09 -2.72 11.17
CA LEU A 154 9.78 -1.38 10.66
C LEU A 154 8.34 -1.26 10.15
N TRP A 155 7.94 -2.17 9.26
CA TRP A 155 6.64 -2.11 8.59
C TRP A 155 5.49 -2.52 9.49
N GLY A 156 5.73 -3.41 10.47
CA GLY A 156 4.77 -3.70 11.52
C GLY A 156 4.48 -2.46 12.37
N SER A 157 5.52 -1.77 12.84
CA SER A 157 5.37 -0.53 13.62
C SER A 157 4.73 0.59 12.82
N PHE A 158 5.12 0.77 11.55
CA PHE A 158 4.50 1.76 10.67
C PHE A 158 2.99 1.50 10.51
N TRP A 159 2.61 0.24 10.28
CA TRP A 159 1.22 -0.15 10.12
C TRP A 159 0.36 0.12 11.36
N VAL A 160 0.90 -0.10 12.57
CA VAL A 160 0.20 0.25 13.82
C VAL A 160 -0.14 1.74 13.88
N GLU A 161 0.74 2.61 13.38
CA GLU A 161 0.48 4.06 13.35
C GLU A 161 -0.53 4.45 12.26
N ILE A 162 -0.58 3.74 11.14
CA ILE A 162 -1.67 3.87 10.16
C ILE A 162 -3.03 3.49 10.79
N GLU A 163 -3.11 2.34 11.46
CA GLU A 163 -4.35 1.90 12.14
C GLU A 163 -4.78 2.90 13.23
N ARG A 164 -3.82 3.49 13.96
CA ARG A 164 -4.11 4.54 14.95
C ARG A 164 -4.75 5.76 14.30
N VAL A 165 -4.24 6.22 13.16
CA VAL A 165 -4.81 7.38 12.44
C VAL A 165 -6.20 7.05 11.91
N GLU A 166 -6.41 5.86 11.35
CA GLU A 166 -7.73 5.42 10.87
C GLU A 166 -8.77 5.36 11.99
N ALA A 167 -8.40 4.82 13.16
CA ALA A 167 -9.27 4.76 14.32
C ALA A 167 -9.67 6.17 14.81
N ASN A 168 -8.69 7.07 14.98
CA ASN A 168 -8.93 8.44 15.43
C ASN A 168 -9.76 9.25 14.42
N SER A 169 -9.66 8.94 13.12
CA SER A 169 -10.46 9.60 12.08
C SER A 169 -11.92 9.15 12.10
N SER A 170 -12.19 7.95 12.60
CA SER A 170 -13.54 7.38 12.69
C SER A 170 -14.32 7.87 13.91
N GLU A 171 -13.63 8.42 14.92
CA GLU A 171 -14.23 8.97 16.14
C GLU A 171 -14.79 10.41 15.99
N VAL A 172 -14.53 11.08 14.85
CA VAL A 172 -15.04 12.46 14.59
C VAL A 172 -16.55 12.49 14.27
N LEU A 173 -17.25 11.36 14.41
CA LEU A 173 -18.71 11.27 14.30
C LEU A 173 -19.31 10.54 15.52
N SER A 174 -19.41 11.25 16.64
CA SER A 174 -20.47 11.04 17.65
C SER A 174 -20.72 12.30 18.46
#